data_AF-A0A962EG81-F1
#
_entry.id   AF-A0A962EG81-F1
#
_cell.length_a   1.000
_cell.length_b   1.000
_cell.length_c   1.000
_cell.angle_alpha   90.00
_cell.angle_beta   90.00
_cell.angle_gamma   90.00
#
_symmetry.space_group_name_H-M   'P 1'
#
loop_
_entity.id
_entity.type
_entity.pdbx_description
1 polymer ?
#
loop_
_entity_poly.entity_id
_entity_poly.type
_entity_poly.pdbx_seq_one_letter_code
_entity_poly.pdbx_strand_id
1 'polypeptide(L)' 'QFQTIVMEAGLIATVRRTRGDDIDAACGQLVGNVLDRTRRSGQHRAAVALADAGATA' A
#
# COMPACT_ATOMS: atom_id res chain seq x y z
N GLN A 1 4.76 17.73 -10.17
CA GLN A 1 3.71 17.94 -11.20
C GLN A 1 2.32 18.02 -10.58
N PHE A 2 1.78 16.98 -9.93
CA PHE A 2 0.42 17.02 -9.36
C PHE A 2 0.22 18.16 -8.35
N GLN A 3 1.10 18.26 -7.34
CA GLN A 3 1.06 19.36 -6.37
C GLN A 3 0.99 20.74 -7.06
N THR A 4 1.81 20.95 -8.08
CA THR A 4 1.87 22.21 -8.84
C THR A 4 0.52 22.53 -9.47
N ILE A 5 -0.07 21.58 -10.22
CA ILE A 5 -1.37 21.75 -10.87
C ILE A 5 -2.46 22.13 -9.86
N VAL A 6 -2.48 21.46 -8.71
CA VAL A 6 -3.50 21.69 -7.67
C VAL A 6 -3.32 23.05 -7.00
N MET A 7 -2.07 23.45 -6.73
CA MET A 7 -1.78 24.77 -6.15
C MET A 7 -2.03 25.92 -7.13
N GLU A 8 -1.76 25.72 -8.43
CA GLU A 8 -2.11 26.68 -9.49
C GLU A 8 -3.62 26.89 -9.62
N ALA A 9 -4.42 25.86 -9.34
CA ALA A 9 -5.88 25.95 -9.26
C ALA A 9 -6.39 26.63 -7.96
N GLY A 10 -5.49 27.14 -7.10
CA GLY A 10 -5.83 27.84 -5.86
C GLY A 10 -6.13 26.93 -4.67
N LEU A 11 -5.86 25.62 -4.77
CA LEU A 11 -6.08 24.65 -3.70
C LEU A 11 -4.77 24.34 -2.95
N ILE A 12 -4.83 24.28 -1.62
CA ILE A 12 -3.66 23.93 -0.81
C ILE A 12 -3.39 22.42 -0.91
N ALA A 13 -2.28 22.04 -1.54
CA ALA A 13 -1.86 20.64 -1.70
C ALA A 13 -0.41 20.44 -1.25
N THR A 14 -0.20 20.35 0.07
CA THR A 14 1.12 20.07 0.63
C THR A 14 1.45 18.58 0.57
N VAL A 15 2.68 18.23 0.17
CA VAL A 15 3.16 16.85 0.18
C VAL A 15 3.59 16.49 1.61
N ARG A 16 3.03 15.41 2.16
CA ARG A 16 3.41 14.90 3.50
C ARG A 16 4.77 14.22 3.40
N ARG A 17 5.66 14.52 4.36
CA ARG A 17 6.92 13.79 4.50
C ARG A 17 6.66 12.40 5.07
N THR A 18 7.23 11.37 4.46
CA THR A 18 7.22 10.01 5.00
C THR A 18 7.93 10.00 6.36
N ARG A 19 7.34 9.33 7.35
CA ARG A 19 7.90 9.15 8.69
C ARG A 19 7.72 7.71 9.12
N GLY A 20 8.74 7.14 9.77
CA GLY A 20 8.70 5.79 10.33
C GLY A 20 8.78 4.66 9.30
N ASP A 21 9.30 4.94 8.10
CA ASP A 21 9.45 3.93 7.03
C ASP A 21 10.50 2.86 7.38
N ASP A 22 11.53 3.27 8.12
CA ASP A 22 12.60 2.43 8.63
C ASP A 22 12.16 1.45 9.74
N ILE A 23 10.97 1.68 10.30
CA ILE A 23 10.40 0.87 11.39
C ILE A 23 9.00 0.34 11.05
N ASP A 24 8.66 0.25 9.77
CA ASP A 24 7.37 -0.25 9.26
C ASP A 24 6.14 0.46 9.87
N ALA A 25 6.29 1.74 10.18
CA ALA A 25 5.28 2.58 10.82
C ALA A 25 4.80 3.74 9.93
N ALA A 26 5.22 3.80 8.67
CA ALA A 26 4.68 4.79 7.73
C ALA A 26 3.20 4.52 7.42
N CYS A 27 2.55 5.52 6.84
CA CYS A 27 1.15 5.40 6.45
C CYS A 27 0.96 4.19 5.51
N GLY A 28 0.11 3.23 5.91
CA GLY A 28 -0.17 2.01 5.15
C GLY A 28 0.63 0.77 5.55
N GLN A 29 1.66 0.89 6.40
CA GLN A 29 2.52 -0.24 6.81
C GLN A 29 2.03 -0.95 8.08
N LEU A 30 1.04 -0.41 8.79
CA LEU A 30 0.55 -0.97 10.05
C LEU A 30 -0.31 -2.22 9.82
N VAL A 31 0.34 -3.38 9.70
CA VAL A 31 -0.35 -4.69 9.54
C VAL A 31 -0.78 -5.26 10.89
N GLY A 32 0.09 -5.21 11.90
CA GLY A 32 -0.15 -5.78 13.22
C GLY A 32 -0.40 -7.31 13.22
N ASN A 33 -0.79 -7.86 14.38
CA ASN A 33 -1.23 -9.25 14.49
C ASN A 33 -2.76 -9.31 14.32
N VAL A 34 -3.22 -9.81 13.17
CA VAL A 34 -4.65 -9.86 12.83
C VAL A 34 -5.11 -11.29 12.63
N LEU A 35 -6.18 -11.69 13.33
CA LEU A 35 -6.90 -12.93 13.07
C LEU A 35 -7.93 -12.69 11.95
N ASP A 36 -7.59 -13.06 10.71
CA ASP A 36 -8.49 -12.93 9.57
C ASP A 36 -9.66 -13.94 9.65
N ARG A 37 -10.88 -13.42 9.76
CA ARG A 37 -12.12 -14.22 9.80
C ARG A 37 -12.81 -14.35 8.44
N THR A 38 -12.32 -13.66 7.42
CA THR A 38 -12.98 -13.53 6.11
C THR A 38 -12.43 -14.48 5.04
N ARG A 39 -11.40 -15.28 5.37
CA ARG A 39 -10.65 -16.16 4.45
C ARG A 39 -9.96 -15.43 3.28
N ARG A 40 -10.04 -14.11 3.21
CA ARG A 40 -9.48 -13.30 2.12
C ARG A 40 -7.97 -13.46 2.01
N SER A 41 -7.28 -13.52 3.14
CA SER A 41 -5.82 -13.68 3.16
C SER A 41 -5.39 -15.01 2.53
N GLY A 42 -6.12 -16.10 2.80
CA GLY A 42 -5.86 -17.41 2.21
C GLY A 42 -6.11 -17.44 0.71
N GLN A 43 -7.22 -16.85 0.25
CA GLN A 43 -7.55 -16.74 -1.17
C GLN A 43 -6.52 -15.91 -1.94
N HIS A 44 -6.11 -14.77 -1.37
CA HIS A 44 -5.10 -13.90 -1.97
C HIS A 44 -3.75 -14.63 -2.08
N ARG A 45 -3.29 -15.32 -1.04
CA ARG A 45 -2.05 -16.11 -1.08
C ARG A 45 -2.10 -17.19 -2.16
N ALA A 46 -3.22 -17.90 -2.28
CA ALA A 46 -3.39 -18.90 -3.33
C ALA A 46 -3.33 -18.27 -4.74
N ALA A 47 -4.00 -17.14 -4.94
CA ALA A 47 -3.98 -16.41 -6.20
C ALA A 47 -2.57 -15.90 -6.57
N VAL A 48 -1.82 -15.37 -5.61
CA VAL A 48 -0.43 -14.92 -5.82
C VAL A 48 0.47 -16.10 -6.18
N ALA A 49 0.38 -17.22 -5.46
CA ALA A 49 1.17 -18.42 -5.75
C ALA A 49 0.91 -18.98 -7.16
N LEU A 50 -0.35 -18.94 -7.63
CA LEU A 50 -0.71 -19.31 -9.00
C LEU A 50 -0.11 -18.35 -10.04
N ALA A 51 -0.09 -17.05 -9.75
CA ALA A 51 0.50 -16.05 -10.64
C ALA A 51 2.02 -16.19 -10.75
N ASP A 52 2.71 -16.41 -9.63
CA ASP A 52 4.17 -16.58 -9.60
C ASP A 52 4.63 -17.87 -10.30
N ALA A 53 3.86 -18.95 -10.17
CA ALA A 53 4.12 -20.20 -10.88
C ALA A 53 3.96 -20.07 -12.41
N GLY A 54 3.11 -19.14 -12.87
CA GLY A 54 2.94 -18.83 -14.29
C GLY A 54 4.00 -17.87 -14.85
N ALA A 55 4.65 -17.07 -14.00
CA ALA A 55 5.67 -16.10 -14.41
C ALA A 55 7.08 -16.70 -14.54
N THR A 56 7.28 -17.93 -14.04
CA THR A 56 8.55 -18.67 -14.08
C THR A 56 8.61 -19.74 -15.18
N ALA A 57 7.58 -19.82 -16.02
CA ALA A 57 7.49 -20.66 -17.22
C ALA A 57 7.66 -19.81 -18.50
#